data_AF-A0AAN5RGG6-F1
#
_entry.id   AF-A0AAN5RGG6-F1
#
_cell.length_a   1.000
_cell.length_b   1.000
_cell.length_c   1.000
_cell.angle_alpha   90.00
_cell.angle_beta   90.00
_cell.angle_gamma   90.00
#
_symmetry.space_group_name_H-M   'P 1'
#
loop_
_entity.id
_entity.type
_entity.pdbx_description
1 polymer ?
#
loop_
_entity_poly.entity_id
_entity_poly.type
_entity_poly.pdbx_seq_one_letter_code
_entity_poly.pdbx_strand_id
1 'polypeptide(L)'
;MTITRRLLTAVAVQKAKPADKDYDLPDGHGLTLSVRTSGKKIWRFRYQRPDSTARTNITLGYYPAMSLAGARTLHDEYLGLLAQGIDPKKLEQEAAEQEKKVTDSLFINVATKWFAIKRTSGISAVHADDIWRSLEKNVFPVIGQMPVTGLKAHVLIAALEPVRARGALETLRRLTQRINEVMVFAVNSGLMEANTASTIGKVFEKPKKQHMATIRPERLPELMQRLERTNLTLMTRLLMKWQLLTLVRPGEASGARWCEIDMDNALWIIPAARMKKRREHRVPLSPQAVAVLEQLKPLSQHSPFLFPGRVRNEQSMSSETVNKALRRMGYTGELVSHGLRALGSTAMNEAGFPPDVIEAVLAHADTNQTRAAYNRSTYLAQRVEVMNWWGEQISESYRSVVGVSV
;
A
#
# COMPACT_ATOMS: atom_id res chain seq x y z
N MET A 1 -45.66 -2.08 59.12
CA MET A 1 -44.92 -3.36 59.11
C MET A 1 -43.53 -3.13 58.55
N THR A 2 -42.53 -3.03 59.43
CA THR A 2 -41.13 -2.84 59.02
C THR A 2 -40.60 -4.20 58.57
N ILE A 3 -40.53 -4.43 57.26
CA ILE A 3 -39.85 -5.62 56.71
C ILE A 3 -38.37 -5.38 56.96
N THR A 4 -37.83 -5.98 58.02
CA THR A 4 -36.39 -6.01 58.28
C THR A 4 -35.73 -6.81 57.15
N ARG A 5 -35.28 -6.11 56.10
CA ARG A 5 -34.55 -6.73 54.98
C ARG A 5 -33.22 -7.24 55.52
N ARG A 6 -33.10 -8.57 55.61
CA ARG A 6 -31.90 -9.26 56.11
C ARG A 6 -30.75 -9.03 55.13
N LEU A 7 -29.66 -8.40 55.58
CA LEU A 7 -28.42 -8.25 54.81
C LEU A 7 -27.84 -9.63 54.48
N LEU A 8 -27.13 -9.74 53.35
CA LEU A 8 -26.43 -10.95 52.98
C LEU A 8 -25.22 -11.18 53.88
N THR A 9 -24.93 -12.47 54.09
CA THR A 9 -23.68 -12.94 54.69
C THR A 9 -22.84 -13.62 53.62
N ALA A 10 -21.51 -13.65 53.79
CA ALA A 10 -20.62 -14.34 52.85
C ALA A 10 -21.01 -15.82 52.66
N VAL A 11 -21.48 -16.48 53.73
CA VAL A 11 -21.99 -17.86 53.68
C VAL A 11 -23.25 -17.97 52.81
N ALA A 12 -24.18 -17.02 52.91
CA ALA A 12 -25.39 -17.00 52.08
C ALA A 12 -25.05 -16.80 50.59
N VAL A 13 -24.11 -15.91 50.28
CA VAL A 13 -23.59 -15.68 48.92
C VAL A 13 -22.96 -16.93 48.34
N GLN A 14 -22.13 -17.62 49.12
CA GLN A 14 -21.49 -18.87 48.70
C GLN A 14 -22.53 -19.98 48.44
N LYS A 15 -23.49 -20.15 49.35
CA LYS A 15 -24.51 -21.20 49.28
C LYS A 15 -25.61 -20.96 48.24
N ALA A 16 -25.76 -19.75 47.72
CA ALA A 16 -26.74 -19.45 46.67
C ALA A 16 -26.48 -20.31 45.42
N LYS A 17 -27.46 -21.11 44.99
CA LYS A 17 -27.36 -21.99 43.81
C LYS A 17 -28.24 -21.48 42.67
N PRO A 18 -27.89 -21.72 41.40
CA PRO A 18 -28.80 -21.47 40.28
C PRO A 18 -30.13 -22.20 40.47
N ALA A 19 -31.22 -21.59 39.98
CA ALA A 19 -32.58 -22.11 39.98
C ALA A 19 -33.14 -22.10 38.55
N ASP A 20 -34.39 -22.53 38.36
CA ASP A 20 -35.05 -22.57 37.04
C ASP A 20 -35.21 -21.19 36.38
N LYS A 21 -35.18 -20.13 37.20
CA LYS A 21 -35.22 -18.74 36.75
C LYS A 21 -34.18 -17.92 37.50
N ASP A 22 -33.67 -16.88 36.83
CA ASP A 22 -32.81 -15.89 37.44
C ASP A 22 -33.49 -15.25 38.65
N TYR A 23 -32.75 -15.07 39.75
CA TYR A 23 -33.27 -14.42 40.94
C TYR A 23 -32.23 -13.49 41.56
N ASP A 24 -32.73 -12.48 42.28
CA ASP A 24 -31.90 -11.47 42.94
C ASP A 24 -31.99 -11.65 44.46
N LEU A 25 -30.83 -11.73 45.12
CA LEU A 25 -30.70 -11.72 46.56
C LEU A 25 -30.36 -10.29 47.02
N PRO A 26 -31.23 -9.58 47.75
CA PRO A 26 -30.98 -8.21 48.15
C PRO A 26 -30.00 -8.11 49.34
N ASP A 27 -29.12 -7.12 49.30
CA ASP A 27 -28.19 -6.76 50.37
C ASP A 27 -28.47 -5.36 50.96
N GLY A 28 -29.63 -4.77 50.64
CA GLY A 28 -30.01 -3.43 51.12
C GLY A 28 -29.61 -2.29 50.19
N HIS A 29 -30.24 -1.13 50.36
CA HIS A 29 -29.98 0.12 49.63
C HIS A 29 -29.86 0.05 48.09
N GLY A 30 -30.36 -1.02 47.46
CA GLY A 30 -30.29 -1.22 46.02
C GLY A 30 -29.20 -2.20 45.58
N LEU A 31 -28.29 -2.62 46.47
CA LEU A 31 -27.33 -3.69 46.22
C LEU A 31 -28.03 -5.04 46.17
N THR A 32 -27.78 -5.82 45.13
CA THR A 32 -28.28 -7.19 44.96
C THR A 32 -27.22 -8.11 44.37
N LEU A 33 -27.27 -9.39 44.74
CA LEU A 33 -26.58 -10.47 44.05
C LEU A 33 -27.56 -11.14 43.09
N SER A 34 -27.36 -10.96 41.78
CA SER A 34 -28.14 -11.64 40.77
C SER A 34 -27.53 -13.02 40.47
N VAL A 35 -28.28 -14.08 40.73
CA VAL A 35 -27.90 -15.46 40.47
C VAL A 35 -28.55 -15.88 39.15
N ARG A 36 -27.73 -16.12 38.14
CA ARG A 36 -28.20 -16.55 36.82
C ARG A 36 -28.47 -18.06 36.80
N THR A 37 -29.38 -18.53 35.97
CA THR A 37 -29.61 -19.96 35.69
C THR A 37 -28.33 -20.69 35.27
N SER A 38 -27.42 -19.98 34.59
CA SER A 38 -26.07 -20.47 34.22
C SER A 38 -25.10 -20.69 35.40
N GLY A 39 -25.50 -20.36 36.63
CA GLY A 39 -24.64 -20.42 37.82
C GLY A 39 -23.75 -19.19 38.03
N LYS A 40 -23.68 -18.26 37.06
CA LYS A 40 -22.95 -16.99 37.23
C LYS A 40 -23.64 -16.11 38.27
N LYS A 41 -22.85 -15.52 39.16
CA LYS A 41 -23.30 -14.62 40.23
C LYS A 41 -22.76 -13.22 39.99
N ILE A 42 -23.65 -12.22 39.95
CA ILE A 42 -23.34 -10.86 39.52
C ILE A 42 -23.78 -9.88 40.60
N TRP A 43 -22.88 -9.04 41.08
CA TRP A 43 -23.21 -7.91 41.94
C TRP A 43 -23.82 -6.79 41.11
N ARG A 44 -25.01 -6.32 41.51
CA ARG A 44 -25.71 -5.23 40.86
C ARG A 44 -26.11 -4.17 41.87
N PHE A 45 -26.07 -2.93 41.43
CA PHE A 45 -26.64 -1.82 42.16
C PHE A 45 -27.80 -1.22 41.37
N ARG A 46 -28.97 -1.21 41.99
CA ARG A 46 -30.19 -0.61 41.46
C ARG A 46 -30.44 0.73 42.13
N TYR A 47 -30.45 1.79 41.35
CA TYR A 47 -30.64 3.16 41.82
C TYR A 47 -31.54 3.96 40.87
N GLN A 48 -31.96 5.14 41.30
CA GLN A 48 -32.65 6.11 40.47
C GLN A 48 -31.65 7.17 40.02
N ARG A 49 -31.65 7.53 38.73
CA ARG A 49 -30.72 8.54 38.23
C ARG A 49 -31.03 9.92 38.83
N PRO A 50 -30.04 10.79 39.06
CA PRO A 50 -30.26 12.15 39.54
C PRO A 50 -31.16 12.99 38.61
N ASP A 51 -31.09 12.75 37.30
CA ASP A 51 -31.80 13.50 36.24
C ASP A 51 -33.03 12.78 35.69
N SER A 52 -33.42 11.63 36.26
CA SER A 52 -34.53 10.83 35.75
C SER A 52 -35.26 10.05 36.83
N THR A 53 -36.57 9.86 36.63
CA THR A 53 -37.38 8.95 37.46
C THR A 53 -37.14 7.46 37.13
N ALA A 54 -36.36 7.17 36.09
CA ALA A 54 -36.06 5.81 35.67
C ALA A 54 -35.12 5.10 36.64
N ARG A 55 -35.51 3.88 37.04
CA ARG A 55 -34.63 2.96 37.79
C ARG A 55 -33.59 2.35 36.85
N THR A 56 -32.33 2.48 37.21
CA THR A 56 -31.18 1.97 36.46
C THR A 56 -30.47 0.89 37.27
N ASN A 57 -29.98 -0.14 36.57
CA ASN A 57 -29.07 -1.12 37.15
C ASN A 57 -27.65 -0.88 36.58
N ILE A 58 -26.65 -0.94 37.44
CA ILE A 58 -25.22 -1.00 37.11
C ILE A 58 -24.63 -2.30 37.67
N THR A 59 -23.70 -2.91 36.93
CA THR A 59 -23.01 -4.12 37.37
C THR A 59 -21.75 -3.69 38.11
N LEU A 60 -21.60 -4.13 39.36
CA LEU A 60 -20.42 -3.82 40.17
C LEU A 60 -19.28 -4.81 39.92
N GLY A 61 -19.63 -6.08 39.70
CA GLY A 61 -18.64 -7.14 39.46
C GLY A 61 -19.23 -8.53 39.52
N TYR A 62 -18.37 -9.54 39.45
CA TYR A 62 -18.75 -10.95 39.41
C TYR A 62 -18.18 -11.71 40.61
N TYR A 63 -18.98 -12.56 41.25
CA TYR A 63 -18.49 -13.48 42.26
C TYR A 63 -17.94 -14.76 41.59
N PRO A 64 -16.80 -15.33 42.03
CA PRO A 64 -16.05 -15.00 43.25
C PRO A 64 -14.96 -13.93 43.11
N ALA A 65 -14.68 -13.42 41.89
CA ALA A 65 -13.63 -12.43 41.66
C ALA A 65 -13.80 -11.15 42.50
N MET A 66 -15.05 -10.75 42.75
CA MET A 66 -15.44 -9.71 43.68
C MET A 66 -16.20 -10.31 44.87
N SER A 67 -15.66 -10.11 46.07
CA SER A 67 -16.28 -10.54 47.33
C SER A 67 -17.47 -9.65 47.70
N LEU A 68 -18.31 -10.10 48.63
CA LEU A 68 -19.40 -9.28 49.19
C LEU A 68 -18.87 -7.97 49.80
N ALA A 69 -17.72 -8.02 50.48
CA ALA A 69 -17.09 -6.83 51.05
C ALA A 69 -16.68 -5.84 49.95
N GLY A 70 -16.02 -6.32 48.88
CA GLY A 70 -15.64 -5.47 47.74
C GLY A 70 -16.85 -4.88 47.02
N ALA A 71 -17.94 -5.65 46.88
CA ALA A 71 -19.18 -5.16 46.31
C ALA A 71 -19.84 -4.06 47.16
N ARG A 72 -19.78 -4.16 48.50
CA ARG A 72 -20.25 -3.10 49.42
C ARG A 72 -19.41 -1.84 49.33
N THR A 73 -18.07 -1.97 49.29
CA THR A 73 -17.19 -0.80 49.12
C THR A 73 -17.49 -0.03 47.84
N LEU A 74 -17.56 -0.71 46.69
CA LEU A 74 -17.88 -0.06 45.41
C LEU A 74 -19.31 0.50 45.37
N HIS A 75 -20.26 -0.18 46.04
CA HIS A 75 -21.62 0.33 46.22
C HIS A 75 -21.64 1.64 47.01
N ASP A 76 -20.89 1.73 48.11
CA ASP A 76 -20.84 2.92 48.96
C ASP A 76 -20.17 4.09 48.23
N GLU A 77 -19.16 3.82 47.40
CA GLU A 77 -18.57 4.80 46.48
C GLU A 77 -19.62 5.35 45.50
N TYR A 78 -20.42 4.47 44.87
CA TYR A 78 -21.46 4.88 43.92
C TYR A 78 -22.64 5.60 44.60
N LEU A 79 -22.96 5.24 45.84
CA LEU A 79 -23.90 6.02 46.66
C LEU A 79 -23.36 7.42 46.96
N GLY A 80 -22.06 7.55 47.24
CA GLY A 80 -21.39 8.84 47.42
C GLY A 80 -21.51 9.73 46.18
N LEU A 81 -21.33 9.17 44.98
CA LEU A 81 -21.53 9.89 43.71
C LEU A 81 -22.98 10.35 43.53
N LEU A 82 -23.95 9.50 43.84
CA LEU A 82 -25.37 9.84 43.75
C LEU A 82 -25.77 10.93 44.74
N ALA A 83 -25.19 10.94 45.95
CA ALA A 83 -25.41 12.00 46.93
C ALA A 83 -24.90 13.38 46.44
N GLN A 84 -23.92 13.38 45.54
CA GLN A 84 -23.40 14.58 44.87
C GLN A 84 -24.17 14.92 43.57
N GLY A 85 -25.20 14.14 43.21
CA GLY A 85 -25.97 14.32 41.98
C GLY A 85 -25.29 13.79 40.71
N ILE A 86 -24.25 12.97 40.83
CA ILE A 86 -23.52 12.36 39.70
C ILE A 86 -24.08 10.96 39.44
N ASP A 87 -24.45 10.66 38.18
CA ASP A 87 -24.87 9.30 37.77
C ASP A 87 -23.63 8.42 37.50
N PRO A 88 -23.36 7.36 38.31
CA PRO A 88 -22.18 6.50 38.14
C PRO A 88 -22.11 5.84 36.77
N LYS A 89 -23.25 5.45 36.19
CA LYS A 89 -23.30 4.82 34.87
C LYS A 89 -22.98 5.82 33.75
N LYS A 90 -23.43 7.06 33.90
CA LYS A 90 -23.10 8.12 32.94
C LYS A 90 -21.60 8.45 33.02
N LEU A 91 -21.04 8.51 34.21
CA LEU A 91 -19.60 8.71 34.43
C LEU A 91 -18.76 7.60 33.78
N GLU A 92 -19.12 6.32 33.97
CA GLU A 92 -18.44 5.20 33.30
C GLU A 92 -18.55 5.30 31.76
N GLN A 93 -19.74 5.68 31.25
CA GLN A 93 -19.96 5.84 29.82
C GLN A 93 -19.13 6.99 29.23
N GLU A 94 -19.08 8.13 29.92
CA GLU A 94 -18.28 9.29 29.53
C GLU A 94 -16.79 8.96 29.56
N ALA A 95 -16.32 8.27 30.61
CA ALA A 95 -14.93 7.81 30.70
C ALA A 95 -14.55 6.87 29.54
N ALA A 96 -15.40 5.88 29.25
CA ALA A 96 -15.21 4.96 28.13
C ALA A 96 -15.25 5.67 26.77
N GLU A 97 -16.12 6.67 26.60
CA GLU A 97 -16.19 7.47 25.39
C GLU A 97 -14.95 8.34 25.21
N GLN A 98 -14.42 8.93 26.29
CA GLN A 98 -13.17 9.68 26.25
C GLN A 98 -11.97 8.79 25.92
N GLU A 99 -11.87 7.61 26.53
CA GLU A 99 -10.81 6.63 26.20
C GLU A 99 -10.90 6.21 24.73
N LYS A 100 -12.12 5.99 24.23
CA LYS A 100 -12.35 5.69 22.83
C LYS A 100 -11.94 6.87 21.92
N LYS A 101 -12.27 8.11 22.28
CA LYS A 101 -11.85 9.31 21.53
C LYS A 101 -10.33 9.44 21.49
N VAL A 102 -9.65 9.23 22.61
CA VAL A 102 -8.18 9.22 22.68
C VAL A 102 -7.62 8.15 21.74
N THR A 103 -8.13 6.92 21.84
CA THR A 103 -7.71 5.80 20.98
C THR A 103 -7.97 6.08 19.51
N ASP A 104 -9.17 6.58 19.15
CA ASP A 104 -9.54 6.90 17.77
C ASP A 104 -8.71 8.06 17.21
N SER A 105 -8.22 8.96 18.07
CA SER A 105 -7.38 10.10 17.70
C SER A 105 -5.90 9.75 17.49
N LEU A 106 -5.46 8.53 17.83
CA LEU A 106 -4.08 8.11 17.59
C LEU A 106 -3.75 8.13 16.11
N PHE A 107 -2.58 8.67 15.74
CA PHE A 107 -2.17 8.81 14.34
C PHE A 107 -2.26 7.50 13.56
N ILE A 108 -1.88 6.37 14.15
CA ILE A 108 -1.96 5.05 13.50
C ILE A 108 -3.40 4.64 13.19
N ASN A 109 -4.35 4.95 14.07
CA ASN A 109 -5.76 4.60 13.90
C ASN A 109 -6.41 5.51 12.84
N VAL A 110 -6.09 6.80 12.85
CA VAL A 110 -6.48 7.74 11.80
C VAL A 110 -5.88 7.33 10.45
N ALA A 111 -4.60 6.98 10.41
CA ALA A 111 -3.93 6.50 9.19
C ALA A 111 -4.55 5.20 8.67
N THR A 112 -4.96 4.30 9.55
CA THR A 112 -5.66 3.05 9.17
C THR A 112 -6.99 3.34 8.50
N LYS A 113 -7.81 4.23 9.09
CA LYS A 113 -9.11 4.64 8.52
C LYS A 113 -8.94 5.37 7.18
N TRP A 114 -7.99 6.30 7.11
CA TRP A 114 -7.62 6.98 5.86
C TRP A 114 -7.17 5.98 4.78
N PHE A 115 -6.32 5.01 5.14
CA PHE A 115 -5.76 4.06 4.21
C PHE A 115 -6.81 3.09 3.66
N ALA A 116 -7.83 2.72 4.45
CA ALA A 116 -8.96 1.92 3.99
C ALA A 116 -9.68 2.58 2.80
N ILE A 117 -9.88 3.91 2.86
CA ILE A 117 -10.47 4.70 1.77
C ILE A 117 -9.47 4.86 0.61
N LYS A 118 -8.19 5.15 0.92
CA LYS A 118 -7.15 5.30 -0.12
C LYS A 118 -7.00 4.03 -0.96
N ARG A 119 -7.17 2.85 -0.36
CA ARG A 119 -7.06 1.56 -1.04
C ARG A 119 -8.17 1.35 -2.07
N THR A 120 -9.36 1.92 -1.87
CA THR A 120 -10.49 1.83 -2.82
C THR A 120 -10.44 2.90 -3.90
N SER A 121 -9.54 3.89 -3.82
CA SER A 121 -9.44 5.00 -4.77
C SER A 121 -8.77 4.65 -6.12
N GLY A 122 -8.75 3.36 -6.50
CA GLY A 122 -8.20 2.90 -7.77
C GLY A 122 -6.68 2.80 -7.85
N ILE A 123 -5.96 2.81 -6.72
CA ILE A 123 -4.52 2.52 -6.69
C ILE A 123 -4.25 1.01 -6.83
N SER A 124 -3.10 0.64 -7.40
CA SER A 124 -2.72 -0.78 -7.49
C SER A 124 -2.37 -1.35 -6.12
N ALA A 125 -2.54 -2.67 -5.94
CA ALA A 125 -2.22 -3.36 -4.68
C ALA A 125 -0.76 -3.13 -4.26
N VAL A 126 0.19 -3.21 -5.21
CA VAL A 126 1.61 -2.94 -4.95
C VAL A 126 1.83 -1.51 -4.47
N HIS A 127 1.16 -0.52 -5.07
CA HIS A 127 1.29 0.86 -4.64
C HIS A 127 0.67 1.10 -3.25
N ALA A 128 -0.45 0.44 -2.94
CA ALA A 128 -1.06 0.47 -1.62
C ALA A 128 -0.10 -0.10 -0.56
N ASP A 129 0.49 -1.27 -0.82
CA ASP A 129 1.47 -1.90 0.08
C ASP A 129 2.70 -1.00 0.30
N ASP A 130 3.21 -0.36 -0.76
CA ASP A 130 4.32 0.59 -0.67
C ASP A 130 3.98 1.84 0.16
N ILE A 131 2.73 2.32 0.09
CA ILE A 131 2.26 3.42 0.95
C ILE A 131 2.28 2.98 2.41
N TRP A 132 1.63 1.87 2.73
CA TRP A 132 1.49 1.40 4.11
C TRP A 132 2.84 1.07 4.74
N ARG A 133 3.67 0.27 4.05
CA ARG A 133 5.01 -0.11 4.51
C ARG A 133 5.90 1.11 4.77
N SER A 134 5.74 2.18 3.99
CA SER A 134 6.53 3.39 4.20
C SER A 134 6.18 4.10 5.51
N LEU A 135 4.89 4.13 5.87
CA LEU A 135 4.40 4.72 7.12
C LEU A 135 4.80 3.85 8.30
N GLU A 136 4.62 2.53 8.17
CA GLU A 136 5.01 1.54 9.16
C GLU A 136 6.50 1.59 9.49
N LYS A 137 7.35 1.69 8.46
CA LYS A 137 8.80 1.73 8.65
C LYS A 137 9.33 3.06 9.19
N ASN A 138 8.75 4.19 8.77
CA ASN A 138 9.38 5.49 8.96
C ASN A 138 8.57 6.49 9.81
N VAL A 139 7.28 6.24 10.07
CA VAL A 139 6.39 7.21 10.72
C VAL A 139 5.78 6.65 12.00
N PHE A 140 5.15 5.46 11.93
CA PHE A 140 4.50 4.85 13.09
C PHE A 140 5.42 4.63 14.31
N PRO A 141 6.71 4.27 14.15
CA PRO A 141 7.59 4.10 15.30
C PRO A 141 7.81 5.37 16.12
N VAL A 142 7.62 6.56 15.52
CA VAL A 142 7.86 7.85 16.18
C VAL A 142 6.55 8.48 16.65
N ILE A 143 5.54 8.55 15.78
CA ILE A 143 4.30 9.30 16.05
C ILE A 143 3.02 8.45 16.03
N GLY A 144 3.12 7.14 15.77
CA GLY A 144 1.93 6.29 15.58
C GLY A 144 0.99 6.27 16.78
N GLN A 145 1.55 6.25 18.00
CA GLN A 145 0.82 6.23 19.26
C GLN A 145 0.55 7.63 19.83
N MET A 146 0.76 8.69 19.05
CA MET A 146 0.47 10.06 19.48
C MET A 146 -0.92 10.49 18.98
N PRO A 147 -1.75 11.16 19.80
CA PRO A 147 -2.97 11.81 19.35
C PRO A 147 -2.70 12.87 18.28
N VAL A 148 -3.52 12.91 17.23
CA VAL A 148 -3.40 13.90 16.13
C VAL A 148 -3.51 15.35 16.61
N THR A 149 -4.23 15.61 17.71
CA THR A 149 -4.33 16.92 18.36
C THR A 149 -3.02 17.37 18.99
N GLY A 150 -2.15 16.44 19.39
CA GLY A 150 -0.81 16.71 19.93
C GLY A 150 0.29 16.86 18.87
N LEU A 151 0.00 16.53 17.60
CA LEU A 151 0.99 16.55 16.53
C LEU A 151 1.20 17.96 15.97
N LYS A 152 2.13 18.70 16.58
CA LYS A 152 2.60 20.00 16.08
C LYS A 152 3.63 19.82 14.95
N ALA A 153 3.81 20.86 14.12
CA ALA A 153 4.72 20.83 12.97
C ALA A 153 6.14 20.37 13.31
N HIS A 154 6.72 20.82 14.44
CA HIS A 154 8.07 20.42 14.87
C HIS A 154 8.17 18.92 15.20
N VAL A 155 7.12 18.31 15.77
CA VAL A 155 7.07 16.87 16.07
C VAL A 155 7.07 16.07 14.76
N LEU A 156 6.27 16.52 13.79
CA LEU A 156 6.20 15.89 12.46
C LEU A 156 7.52 16.00 11.71
N ILE A 157 8.21 17.15 11.81
CA ILE A 157 9.54 17.35 11.22
C ILE A 157 10.55 16.41 11.88
N ALA A 158 10.57 16.34 13.21
CA ALA A 158 11.46 15.44 13.96
C ALA A 158 11.23 13.96 13.61
N ALA A 159 9.98 13.56 13.37
CA ALA A 159 9.64 12.20 12.93
C ALA A 159 10.23 11.83 11.56
N LEU A 160 10.46 12.82 10.69
CA LEU A 160 11.01 12.64 9.36
C LEU A 160 12.53 12.81 9.30
N GLU A 161 13.14 13.30 10.38
CA GLU A 161 14.58 13.57 10.48
C GLU A 161 15.47 12.34 10.20
N PRO A 162 15.16 11.11 10.67
CA PRO A 162 15.93 9.92 10.33
C PRO A 162 15.91 9.60 8.82
N VAL A 163 14.85 9.96 8.11
CA VAL A 163 14.76 9.77 6.65
C VAL A 163 15.61 10.80 5.93
N ARG A 164 15.58 12.05 6.41
CA ARG A 164 16.42 13.16 5.93
C ARG A 164 17.91 12.85 6.09
N ALA A 165 18.32 12.42 7.28
CA ALA A 165 19.71 12.10 7.60
C ALA A 165 20.31 11.00 6.69
N ARG A 166 19.48 10.07 6.19
CA ARG A 166 19.89 9.04 5.21
C ARG A 166 19.99 9.54 3.77
N GLY A 167 19.65 10.80 3.49
CA GLY A 167 19.67 11.39 2.14
C GLY A 167 18.52 10.92 1.23
N ALA A 168 17.49 10.25 1.76
CA ALA A 168 16.39 9.69 0.98
C ALA A 168 15.30 10.73 0.65
N LEU A 169 15.67 11.80 -0.07
CA LEU A 169 14.82 12.99 -0.29
C LEU A 169 13.48 12.70 -0.99
N GLU A 170 13.42 11.75 -1.93
CA GLU A 170 12.15 11.36 -2.58
C GLU A 170 11.24 10.58 -1.63
N THR A 171 11.80 9.72 -0.77
CA THR A 171 11.05 9.04 0.29
C THR A 171 10.50 10.05 1.29
N LEU A 172 11.34 11.01 1.70
CA LEU A 172 10.97 12.11 2.58
C LEU A 172 9.79 12.90 2.01
N ARG A 173 9.88 13.36 0.76
CA ARG A 173 8.79 14.06 0.07
C ARG A 173 7.48 13.28 0.10
N ARG A 174 7.52 11.98 -0.22
CA ARG A 174 6.33 11.11 -0.23
C ARG A 174 5.73 10.92 1.16
N LEU A 175 6.56 10.76 2.18
CA LEU A 175 6.11 10.62 3.56
C LEU A 175 5.43 11.90 4.04
N THR A 176 6.00 13.07 3.74
CA THR A 176 5.37 14.36 4.06
C THR A 176 3.99 14.49 3.42
N GLN A 177 3.86 14.11 2.15
CA GLN A 177 2.55 14.10 1.48
C GLN A 177 1.56 13.17 2.18
N ARG A 178 1.98 11.95 2.54
CA ARG A 178 1.13 10.96 3.20
C ARG A 178 0.69 11.40 4.59
N ILE A 179 1.61 11.94 5.39
CA ILE A 179 1.31 12.54 6.71
C ILE A 179 0.27 13.65 6.54
N ASN A 180 0.46 14.53 5.55
CA ASN A 180 -0.51 15.58 5.26
C ASN A 180 -1.89 15.02 4.88
N GLU A 181 -1.95 13.98 4.04
CA GLU A 181 -3.22 13.33 3.68
C GLU A 181 -3.93 12.71 4.90
N VAL A 182 -3.19 12.09 5.83
CA VAL A 182 -3.74 11.57 7.09
C VAL A 182 -4.26 12.69 7.99
N MET A 183 -3.52 13.80 8.12
CA MET A 183 -3.95 14.94 8.95
C MET A 183 -5.15 15.68 8.34
N VAL A 184 -5.24 15.78 7.00
CA VAL A 184 -6.46 16.28 6.33
C VAL A 184 -7.65 15.37 6.62
N PHE A 185 -7.45 14.04 6.61
CA PHE A 185 -8.50 13.10 6.97
C PHE A 185 -8.96 13.27 8.44
N ALA A 186 -8.02 13.53 9.36
CA ALA A 186 -8.34 13.82 10.76
C ALA A 186 -9.23 15.06 10.91
N VAL A 187 -8.89 16.15 10.21
CA VAL A 187 -9.70 17.39 10.18
C VAL A 187 -11.10 17.10 9.67
N ASN A 188 -11.21 16.44 8.51
CA ASN A 188 -12.49 16.13 7.89
C ASN A 188 -13.35 15.15 8.70
N SER A 189 -12.72 14.37 9.59
CA SER A 189 -13.40 13.45 10.52
C SER A 189 -13.79 14.11 11.84
N GLY A 190 -13.54 15.41 12.01
CA GLY A 190 -13.85 16.15 13.23
C GLY A 190 -12.94 15.84 14.43
N LEU A 191 -11.79 15.17 14.20
CA LEU A 191 -10.84 14.82 15.27
C LEU A 191 -9.91 15.99 15.64
N MET A 192 -9.80 16.98 14.77
CA MET A 192 -9.01 18.18 14.98
C MET A 192 -9.53 19.34 14.13
N GLU A 193 -9.26 20.57 14.54
CA GLU A 193 -9.78 21.76 13.86
C GLU A 193 -8.92 22.20 12.65
N ALA A 194 -7.59 22.05 12.74
CA ALA A 194 -6.68 22.59 11.74
C ALA A 194 -5.47 21.67 11.48
N ASN A 195 -5.11 21.51 10.20
CA ASN A 195 -4.01 20.65 9.78
C ASN A 195 -2.63 21.31 9.99
N THR A 196 -1.84 20.77 10.91
CA THR A 196 -0.47 21.21 11.23
C THR A 196 0.61 20.69 10.28
N ALA A 197 0.30 19.74 9.39
CA ALA A 197 1.23 19.11 8.46
C ALA A 197 1.31 19.80 7.08
N SER A 198 0.45 20.78 6.81
CA SER A 198 0.26 21.39 5.49
C SER A 198 1.53 21.99 4.87
N THR A 199 2.46 22.48 5.69
CA THR A 199 3.67 23.18 5.23
C THR A 199 4.98 22.51 5.62
N ILE A 200 4.97 21.39 6.37
CA ILE A 200 6.20 20.75 6.87
C ILE A 200 7.14 20.31 5.74
N GLY A 201 6.59 20.02 4.56
CA GLY A 201 7.36 19.66 3.37
C GLY A 201 8.25 20.78 2.82
N LYS A 202 7.95 22.04 3.14
CA LYS A 202 8.74 23.20 2.70
C LYS A 202 10.06 23.33 3.46
N VAL A 203 10.19 22.68 4.63
CA VAL A 203 11.41 22.69 5.45
C VAL A 203 12.50 21.82 4.84
N PHE A 204 12.11 20.82 4.04
CA PHE A 204 13.04 19.87 3.46
C PHE A 204 13.48 20.30 2.06
N GLU A 205 14.74 20.00 1.75
CA GLU A 205 15.28 20.17 0.40
C GLU A 205 14.48 19.33 -0.61
N LYS A 206 14.16 19.93 -1.76
CA LYS A 206 13.47 19.21 -2.83
C LYS A 206 14.47 18.25 -3.50
N PRO A 207 14.09 16.99 -3.75
CA PRO A 207 14.94 16.10 -4.54
C PRO A 207 15.17 16.70 -5.94
N LYS A 208 16.43 16.75 -6.37
CA LYS A 208 16.77 17.10 -7.75
C LYS A 208 16.17 16.05 -8.68
N LYS A 209 15.50 16.47 -9.75
CA LYS A 209 14.95 15.56 -10.75
C LYS A 209 16.12 14.90 -11.48
N GLN A 210 16.34 13.62 -11.22
CA GLN A 210 17.31 12.81 -11.96
C GLN A 210 16.56 12.00 -13.03
N HIS A 211 17.10 12.03 -14.25
CA HIS A 211 16.63 11.16 -15.32
C HIS A 211 17.18 9.75 -15.09
N MET A 212 16.45 8.73 -15.57
CA MET A 212 16.92 7.35 -15.49
C MET A 212 18.19 7.20 -16.34
N ALA A 213 19.23 6.59 -15.78
CA ALA A 213 20.52 6.42 -16.45
C ALA A 213 20.36 5.60 -17.74
N THR A 214 20.95 6.11 -18.82
CA THR A 214 21.02 5.46 -20.13
C THR A 214 22.38 5.71 -20.75
N ILE A 215 22.79 4.80 -21.64
CA ILE A 215 23.91 5.02 -22.56
C ILE A 215 23.42 5.71 -23.84
N ARG A 216 24.35 6.25 -24.63
CA ARG A 216 24.06 6.74 -25.97
C ARG A 216 24.04 5.61 -27.03
N PRO A 217 23.37 5.82 -28.18
CA PRO A 217 23.27 4.82 -29.26
C PRO A 217 24.61 4.27 -29.75
N GLU A 218 25.69 5.06 -29.75
CA GLU A 218 27.01 4.62 -30.24
C GLU A 218 27.63 3.52 -29.35
N ARG A 219 27.14 3.36 -28.11
CA ARG A 219 27.55 2.30 -27.19
C ARG A 219 26.66 1.05 -27.31
N LEU A 220 25.70 1.00 -28.23
CA LEU A 220 24.86 -0.18 -28.46
C LEU A 220 25.68 -1.43 -28.84
N PRO A 221 26.73 -1.37 -29.69
CA PRO A 221 27.58 -2.53 -29.96
C PRO A 221 28.26 -3.09 -28.71
N GLU A 222 28.75 -2.22 -27.82
CA GLU A 222 29.33 -2.61 -26.53
C GLU A 222 28.30 -3.35 -25.66
N LEU A 223 27.07 -2.83 -25.58
CA LEU A 223 25.97 -3.45 -24.83
C LEU A 223 25.66 -4.85 -25.35
N MET A 224 25.58 -5.02 -26.67
CA MET A 224 25.32 -6.30 -27.31
C MET A 224 26.46 -7.29 -27.08
N GLN A 225 27.72 -6.85 -27.19
CA GLN A 225 28.89 -7.68 -26.88
C GLN A 225 28.85 -8.20 -25.44
N ARG A 226 28.60 -7.31 -24.47
CA ARG A 226 28.53 -7.68 -23.05
C ARG A 226 27.36 -8.61 -22.77
N LEU A 227 26.23 -8.46 -23.45
CA LEU A 227 25.04 -9.31 -23.28
C LEU A 227 25.33 -10.78 -23.62
N GLU A 228 26.16 -11.02 -24.63
CA GLU A 228 26.54 -12.37 -25.05
C GLU A 228 27.62 -12.97 -24.16
N ARG A 229 28.65 -12.18 -23.84
CA ARG A 229 29.81 -12.66 -23.06
C ARG A 229 29.52 -12.84 -21.58
N THR A 230 28.58 -12.08 -21.02
CA THR A 230 28.26 -12.18 -19.59
C THR A 230 27.53 -13.50 -19.32
N ASN A 231 27.96 -14.19 -18.26
CA ASN A 231 27.30 -15.41 -17.80
C ASN A 231 25.91 -15.09 -17.22
N LEU A 232 24.90 -15.18 -18.09
CA LEU A 232 23.48 -15.00 -17.79
C LEU A 232 22.74 -16.28 -18.15
N THR A 233 21.66 -16.58 -17.42
CA THR A 233 20.75 -17.65 -17.84
C THR A 233 20.14 -17.29 -19.20
N LEU A 234 19.85 -18.30 -20.03
CA LEU A 234 19.25 -18.08 -21.35
C LEU A 234 17.96 -17.25 -21.25
N MET A 235 17.08 -17.57 -20.30
CA MET A 235 15.85 -16.81 -20.04
C MET A 235 16.11 -15.33 -19.72
N THR A 236 17.14 -15.03 -18.92
CA THR A 236 17.51 -13.64 -18.59
C THR A 236 18.02 -12.89 -19.82
N ARG A 237 18.83 -13.56 -20.66
CA ARG A 237 19.34 -12.99 -21.91
C ARG A 237 18.20 -12.69 -22.88
N LEU A 238 17.27 -13.64 -23.06
CA LEU A 238 16.10 -13.46 -23.91
C LEU A 238 15.17 -12.36 -23.40
N LEU A 239 14.95 -12.24 -22.09
CA LEU A 239 14.16 -11.15 -21.50
C LEU A 239 14.78 -9.78 -21.78
N MET A 240 16.11 -9.67 -21.66
CA MET A 240 16.80 -8.42 -21.95
C MET A 240 16.75 -8.06 -23.44
N LYS A 241 16.96 -9.03 -24.34
CA LYS A 241 16.78 -8.84 -25.80
C LYS A 241 15.36 -8.42 -26.13
N TRP A 242 14.36 -9.11 -25.58
CA TRP A 242 12.94 -8.79 -25.75
C TRP A 242 12.63 -7.36 -25.32
N GLN A 243 13.08 -6.95 -24.12
CA GLN A 243 12.83 -5.61 -23.62
C GLN A 243 13.54 -4.54 -24.48
N LEU A 244 14.75 -4.82 -24.96
CA LEU A 244 15.49 -3.91 -25.83
C LEU A 244 14.83 -3.78 -27.21
N LEU A 245 14.39 -4.88 -27.80
CA LEU A 245 13.75 -4.93 -29.11
C LEU A 245 12.37 -4.30 -29.13
N THR A 246 11.59 -4.47 -28.06
CA THR A 246 10.20 -3.95 -27.98
C THR A 246 10.10 -2.57 -27.32
N LEU A 247 11.15 -2.14 -26.63
CA LEU A 247 11.22 -0.88 -25.88
C LEU A 247 10.06 -0.68 -24.88
N VAL A 248 9.38 -1.74 -24.43
CA VAL A 248 8.34 -1.65 -23.41
C VAL A 248 8.93 -1.45 -22.01
N ARG A 249 8.10 -1.14 -21.01
CA ARG A 249 8.58 -0.97 -19.63
C ARG A 249 9.05 -2.31 -19.06
N PRO A 250 9.99 -2.31 -18.08
CA PRO A 250 10.52 -3.55 -17.49
C PRO A 250 9.44 -4.51 -16.97
N GLY A 251 8.39 -4.00 -16.30
CA GLY A 251 7.28 -4.82 -15.82
C GLY A 251 6.29 -5.26 -16.90
N GLU A 252 6.21 -4.54 -18.03
CA GLU A 252 5.44 -4.97 -19.19
C GLU A 252 6.16 -6.16 -19.86
N ALA A 253 7.47 -6.01 -20.10
CA ALA A 253 8.35 -7.04 -20.67
C ALA A 253 8.38 -8.33 -19.83
N SER A 254 8.71 -8.24 -18.54
CA SER A 254 8.85 -9.44 -17.70
C SER A 254 7.52 -10.16 -17.47
N GLY A 255 6.41 -9.42 -17.48
CA GLY A 255 5.07 -9.95 -17.29
C GLY A 255 4.35 -10.37 -18.57
N ALA A 256 4.99 -10.30 -19.74
CA ALA A 256 4.39 -10.62 -21.03
C ALA A 256 3.78 -12.04 -21.05
N ARG A 257 2.60 -12.19 -21.67
CA ARG A 257 1.87 -13.46 -21.72
C ARG A 257 1.73 -13.99 -23.14
N TRP A 258 1.73 -15.31 -23.29
CA TRP A 258 1.62 -15.95 -24.61
C TRP A 258 0.30 -15.60 -25.31
N CYS A 259 -0.80 -15.47 -24.56
CA CYS A 259 -2.10 -15.08 -25.10
C CYS A 259 -2.18 -13.62 -25.58
N GLU A 260 -1.15 -12.80 -25.33
CA GLU A 260 -1.08 -11.42 -25.83
C GLU A 260 -0.34 -11.32 -27.16
N ILE A 261 0.30 -12.42 -27.60
CA ILE A 261 1.13 -12.46 -28.80
C ILE A 261 0.29 -12.98 -29.97
N ASP A 262 0.17 -12.15 -30.98
CA ASP A 262 -0.36 -12.50 -32.29
C ASP A 262 0.85 -12.72 -33.22
N MET A 263 1.26 -13.99 -33.34
CA MET A 263 2.40 -14.38 -34.17
C MET A 263 2.12 -14.17 -35.66
N ASP A 264 0.88 -14.36 -36.10
CA ASP A 264 0.49 -14.28 -37.51
C ASP A 264 0.61 -12.84 -38.04
N ASN A 265 0.25 -11.86 -37.20
CA ASN A 265 0.36 -10.45 -37.54
C ASN A 265 1.65 -9.79 -37.03
N ALA A 266 2.54 -10.55 -36.38
CA ALA A 266 3.73 -10.03 -35.69
C ALA A 266 3.40 -8.85 -34.74
N LEU A 267 2.39 -9.02 -33.89
CA LEU A 267 1.92 -8.02 -32.94
C LEU A 267 1.91 -8.56 -31.51
N TRP A 268 2.28 -7.70 -30.56
CA TRP A 268 2.01 -7.93 -29.14
C TRP A 268 0.97 -6.92 -28.64
N ILE A 269 -0.16 -7.41 -28.15
CA ILE A 269 -1.29 -6.59 -27.70
C ILE A 269 -1.34 -6.62 -26.18
N ILE A 270 -0.84 -5.56 -25.55
CA ILE A 270 -0.86 -5.42 -24.09
C ILE A 270 -2.21 -4.84 -23.65
N PRO A 271 -3.02 -5.58 -22.88
CA PRO A 271 -4.35 -5.12 -22.50
C PRO A 271 -4.27 -3.92 -21.54
N ALA A 272 -5.30 -3.07 -21.60
CA ALA A 272 -5.41 -1.87 -20.75
C ALA A 272 -5.22 -2.17 -19.25
N ALA A 273 -5.69 -3.33 -18.78
CA ALA A 273 -5.56 -3.75 -17.39
C ALA A 273 -4.10 -3.90 -16.91
N ARG A 274 -3.16 -4.18 -17.82
CA ARG A 274 -1.71 -4.27 -17.52
C ARG A 274 -0.95 -2.97 -17.77
N MET A 275 -1.56 -2.03 -18.48
CA MET A 275 -0.92 -0.79 -18.87
C MET A 275 -1.03 0.27 -17.80
N LYS A 276 0.09 0.95 -17.49
CA LYS A 276 0.14 2.03 -16.49
C LYS A 276 -0.86 3.16 -16.76
N LYS A 277 -1.14 3.45 -18.03
CA LYS A 277 -2.11 4.49 -18.45
C LYS A 277 -3.51 3.96 -18.77
N ARG A 278 -3.80 2.69 -18.45
CA ARG A 278 -5.10 2.02 -18.68
C ARG A 278 -5.63 2.14 -20.12
N ARG A 279 -4.72 2.15 -21.09
CA ARG A 279 -5.01 2.12 -22.51
C ARG A 279 -4.28 0.94 -23.12
N GLU A 280 -4.96 0.17 -23.96
CA GLU A 280 -4.33 -0.91 -24.74
C GLU A 280 -3.11 -0.38 -25.49
N HIS A 281 -2.06 -1.20 -25.57
CA HIS A 281 -0.87 -0.88 -26.33
C HIS A 281 -0.54 -2.02 -27.29
N ARG A 282 -0.56 -1.70 -28.58
CA ARG A 282 -0.15 -2.60 -29.66
C ARG A 282 1.31 -2.31 -30.01
N VAL A 283 2.16 -3.32 -29.84
CA VAL A 283 3.60 -3.27 -30.10
C VAL A 283 3.88 -4.09 -31.35
N PRO A 284 4.27 -3.45 -32.47
CA PRO A 284 4.82 -4.16 -33.62
C PRO A 284 6.08 -4.94 -33.26
N LEU A 285 6.16 -6.19 -33.72
CA LEU A 285 7.30 -7.06 -33.49
C LEU A 285 8.16 -7.11 -34.75
N SER A 286 9.42 -6.72 -34.62
CA SER A 286 10.40 -6.91 -35.69
C SER A 286 10.75 -8.39 -35.88
N PRO A 287 11.32 -8.79 -37.02
CA PRO A 287 11.79 -10.17 -37.23
C PRO A 287 12.70 -10.68 -36.11
N GLN A 288 13.55 -9.80 -35.56
CA GLN A 288 14.42 -10.10 -34.42
C GLN A 288 13.64 -10.37 -33.13
N ALA A 289 12.55 -9.63 -32.87
CA ALA A 289 11.68 -9.88 -31.73
C ALA A 289 10.93 -11.20 -31.89
N VAL A 290 10.48 -11.53 -33.11
CA VAL A 290 9.86 -12.83 -33.43
C VAL A 290 10.84 -13.97 -33.21
N ALA A 291 12.10 -13.84 -33.64
CA ALA A 291 13.15 -14.84 -33.39
C ALA A 291 13.42 -15.09 -31.89
N VAL A 292 13.20 -14.08 -31.02
CA VAL A 292 13.23 -14.28 -29.56
C VAL A 292 12.06 -15.13 -29.09
N LEU A 293 10.85 -14.92 -29.64
CA LEU A 293 9.67 -15.72 -29.30
C LEU A 293 9.83 -17.19 -29.72
N GLU A 294 10.40 -17.45 -30.90
CA GLU A 294 10.69 -18.80 -31.37
C GLU A 294 11.64 -19.55 -30.42
N GLN A 295 12.67 -18.87 -29.91
CA GLN A 295 13.58 -19.42 -28.90
C GLN A 295 12.90 -19.64 -27.55
N LEU A 296 11.93 -18.80 -27.18
CA LEU A 296 11.17 -18.93 -25.93
C LEU A 296 10.16 -20.07 -25.97
N LYS A 297 9.59 -20.38 -27.13
CA LYS A 297 8.54 -21.40 -27.29
C LYS A 297 8.90 -22.74 -26.62
N PRO A 298 10.03 -23.40 -26.90
CA PRO A 298 10.38 -24.65 -26.21
C PRO A 298 10.69 -24.48 -24.71
N LEU A 299 10.98 -23.26 -24.24
CA LEU A 299 11.36 -22.99 -22.85
C LEU A 299 10.18 -22.64 -21.94
N SER A 300 9.14 -22.02 -22.47
CA SER A 300 8.07 -21.43 -21.66
C SER A 300 6.64 -21.59 -22.19
N GLN A 301 6.40 -22.28 -23.33
CA GLN A 301 5.04 -22.43 -23.87
C GLN A 301 4.04 -23.09 -22.90
N HIS A 302 4.53 -23.85 -21.91
CA HIS A 302 3.69 -24.49 -20.88
C HIS A 302 3.29 -23.54 -19.73
N SER A 303 3.87 -22.34 -19.69
CA SER A 303 3.48 -21.27 -18.76
C SER A 303 2.55 -20.29 -19.47
N PRO A 304 1.65 -19.58 -18.75
CA PRO A 304 0.97 -18.42 -19.33
C PRO A 304 1.91 -17.26 -19.68
N PHE A 305 3.13 -17.21 -19.12
CA PHE A 305 4.09 -16.13 -19.31
C PHE A 305 5.17 -16.49 -20.33
N LEU A 306 5.61 -15.51 -21.13
CA LEU A 306 6.80 -15.64 -21.97
C LEU A 306 8.05 -15.90 -21.12
N PHE A 307 8.11 -15.24 -19.96
CA PHE A 307 9.21 -15.30 -19.00
C PHE A 307 8.71 -15.78 -17.64
N PRO A 308 8.56 -17.10 -17.42
CA PRO A 308 8.09 -17.66 -16.16
C PRO A 308 9.10 -17.46 -15.02
N GLY A 309 8.58 -17.38 -13.80
CA GLY A 309 9.38 -17.34 -12.58
C GLY A 309 10.10 -18.67 -12.36
N ARG A 310 11.34 -18.62 -11.88
CA ARG A 310 12.19 -19.81 -11.69
C ARG A 310 11.58 -20.88 -10.76
N VAL A 311 10.76 -20.46 -9.79
CA VAL A 311 10.19 -21.33 -8.75
C VAL A 311 8.74 -21.70 -9.04
N ARG A 312 7.98 -20.79 -9.66
CA ARG A 312 6.54 -20.94 -9.92
C ARG A 312 6.24 -20.51 -11.34
N ASN A 313 5.76 -21.44 -12.16
CA ASN A 313 5.46 -21.20 -13.58
C ASN A 313 4.21 -20.35 -13.78
N GLU A 314 3.38 -20.20 -12.74
CA GLU A 314 2.19 -19.34 -12.70
C GLU A 314 2.53 -17.87 -12.37
N GLN A 315 3.82 -17.56 -12.19
CA GLN A 315 4.31 -16.20 -11.95
C GLN A 315 5.30 -15.81 -13.05
N SER A 316 5.42 -14.51 -13.30
CA SER A 316 6.44 -13.98 -14.20
C SER A 316 7.78 -13.81 -13.49
N MET A 317 8.85 -13.67 -14.27
CA MET A 317 10.11 -13.13 -13.79
C MET A 317 9.91 -11.72 -13.20
N SER A 318 10.73 -11.37 -12.21
CA SER A 318 10.73 -10.04 -11.61
C SER A 318 11.12 -8.96 -12.64
N SER A 319 10.47 -7.81 -12.59
CA SER A 319 10.83 -6.62 -13.39
C SER A 319 12.26 -6.11 -13.11
N GLU A 320 12.85 -6.51 -11.98
CA GLU A 320 14.23 -6.17 -11.61
C GLU A 320 15.28 -7.08 -12.24
N THR A 321 14.88 -8.15 -12.93
CA THR A 321 15.80 -9.12 -13.52
C THR A 321 16.78 -8.44 -14.49
N VAL A 322 16.28 -7.58 -15.39
CA VAL A 322 17.13 -6.87 -16.35
C VAL A 322 18.07 -5.88 -15.66
N ASN A 323 17.64 -5.20 -14.59
CA ASN A 323 18.53 -4.34 -13.79
C ASN A 323 19.67 -5.14 -13.12
N LYS A 324 19.38 -6.35 -12.64
CA LYS A 324 20.40 -7.24 -12.07
C LYS A 324 21.37 -7.73 -13.14
N ALA A 325 20.87 -8.05 -14.34
CA ALA A 325 21.70 -8.43 -15.48
C ALA A 325 22.63 -7.28 -15.90
N LEU A 326 22.10 -6.07 -16.09
CA LEU A 326 22.87 -4.87 -16.43
C LEU A 326 23.99 -4.58 -15.42
N ARG A 327 23.71 -4.73 -14.12
CA ARG A 327 24.74 -4.61 -13.07
C ARG A 327 25.86 -5.65 -13.22
N ARG A 328 25.52 -6.91 -13.50
CA ARG A 328 26.51 -7.98 -13.77
C ARG A 328 27.31 -7.74 -15.03
N MET A 329 26.72 -7.08 -16.02
CA MET A 329 27.38 -6.63 -17.24
C MET A 329 28.25 -5.38 -17.02
N GLY A 330 28.31 -4.83 -15.80
CA GLY A 330 29.17 -3.68 -15.47
C GLY A 330 28.56 -2.31 -15.79
N TYR A 331 27.23 -2.20 -15.93
CA TYR A 331 26.54 -0.92 -16.18
C TYR A 331 25.99 -0.23 -14.91
N THR A 332 26.58 -0.52 -13.75
CA THR A 332 26.13 0.07 -12.48
C THR A 332 26.23 1.60 -12.52
N GLY A 333 25.09 2.28 -12.43
CA GLY A 333 25.02 3.75 -12.49
C GLY A 333 24.99 4.33 -13.91
N GLU A 334 25.29 3.54 -14.94
CA GLU A 334 25.34 3.98 -16.35
C GLU A 334 24.08 3.62 -17.15
N LEU A 335 23.53 2.42 -16.94
CA LEU A 335 22.34 1.95 -17.65
C LEU A 335 21.43 1.17 -16.70
N VAL A 336 20.17 1.56 -16.66
CA VAL A 336 19.10 0.81 -16.01
C VAL A 336 18.14 0.25 -17.06
N SER A 337 17.31 -0.73 -16.67
CA SER A 337 16.36 -1.39 -17.57
C SER A 337 15.39 -0.39 -18.21
N HIS A 338 14.93 0.60 -17.46
CA HIS A 338 14.12 1.69 -18.02
C HIS A 338 14.93 2.59 -18.99
N GLY A 339 16.24 2.68 -18.82
CA GLY A 339 17.15 3.41 -19.70
C GLY A 339 17.20 2.85 -21.12
N LEU A 340 16.96 1.55 -21.32
CA LEU A 340 16.86 0.94 -22.66
C LEU A 340 15.83 1.66 -23.56
N ARG A 341 14.76 2.17 -22.96
CA ARG A 341 13.74 2.96 -23.67
C ARG A 341 14.25 4.31 -24.13
N ALA A 342 15.06 4.95 -23.30
CA ALA A 342 15.69 6.22 -23.62
C ALA A 342 16.77 6.03 -24.70
N LEU A 343 17.53 4.93 -24.64
CA LEU A 343 18.47 4.51 -25.68
C LEU A 343 17.78 4.39 -27.05
N GLY A 344 16.72 3.58 -27.15
CA GLY A 344 15.96 3.43 -28.40
C GLY A 344 15.32 4.74 -28.87
N SER A 345 14.72 5.50 -27.95
CA SER A 345 14.16 6.83 -28.25
C SER A 345 15.20 7.78 -28.83
N THR A 346 16.41 7.82 -28.26
CA THR A 346 17.50 8.67 -28.73
C THR A 346 17.93 8.25 -30.13
N ALA A 347 18.15 6.95 -30.35
CA ALA A 347 18.52 6.42 -31.66
C ALA A 347 17.48 6.75 -32.75
N MET A 348 16.19 6.60 -32.43
CA MET A 348 15.11 6.91 -33.37
C MET A 348 15.02 8.41 -33.70
N ASN A 349 15.26 9.28 -32.72
CA ASN A 349 15.29 10.73 -32.95
C ASN A 349 16.49 11.14 -33.82
N GLU A 350 17.67 10.56 -33.56
CA GLU A 350 18.88 10.81 -34.34
C GLU A 350 18.76 10.29 -35.79
N ALA A 351 18.01 9.21 -36.00
CA ALA A 351 17.67 8.69 -37.33
C ALA A 351 16.59 9.51 -38.05
N GLY A 352 16.00 10.53 -37.42
CA GLY A 352 15.05 11.45 -38.05
C GLY A 352 13.60 10.95 -38.10
N PHE A 353 13.23 9.92 -37.33
CA PHE A 353 11.83 9.47 -37.30
C PHE A 353 10.90 10.52 -36.65
N PRO A 354 9.63 10.59 -37.05
CA PRO A 354 8.70 11.57 -36.50
C PRO A 354 8.52 11.43 -34.98
N PRO A 355 8.65 12.51 -34.18
CA PRO A 355 8.55 12.44 -32.72
C PRO A 355 7.26 11.82 -32.21
N ASP A 356 6.13 12.08 -32.86
CA ASP A 356 4.82 11.51 -32.48
C ASP A 356 4.80 9.97 -32.61
N VAL A 357 5.49 9.42 -33.62
CA VAL A 357 5.61 7.98 -33.83
C VAL A 357 6.47 7.36 -32.74
N ILE A 358 7.59 8.01 -32.37
CA ILE A 358 8.48 7.58 -31.29
C ILE A 358 7.75 7.58 -29.94
N GLU A 359 7.01 8.64 -29.62
CA GLU A 359 6.20 8.71 -28.40
C GLU A 359 5.09 7.63 -28.38
N ALA A 360 4.52 7.30 -29.55
CA ALA A 360 3.56 6.22 -29.70
C ALA A 360 4.19 4.82 -29.54
N VAL A 361 5.44 4.60 -29.97
CA VAL A 361 6.22 3.37 -29.68
C VAL A 361 6.38 3.21 -28.16
N LEU A 362 6.69 4.30 -27.47
CA LEU A 362 6.91 4.28 -26.02
C LEU A 362 5.60 4.25 -25.20
N ALA A 363 4.42 4.17 -25.83
CA ALA A 363 3.13 4.32 -25.15
C ALA A 363 3.08 5.55 -24.23
N HIS A 364 3.75 6.63 -24.64
CA HIS A 364 3.60 7.92 -24.01
C HIS A 364 2.26 8.53 -24.44
N ALA A 365 1.77 9.47 -23.63
CA ALA A 365 0.55 10.19 -23.96
C ALA A 365 1.00 11.57 -24.41
N ASP A 366 0.31 12.11 -25.40
CA ASP A 366 0.58 13.47 -25.87
C ASP A 366 0.49 14.43 -24.68
N THR A 367 1.52 15.24 -24.51
CA THR A 367 1.60 16.24 -23.45
C THR A 367 0.61 17.37 -23.68
N ASN A 368 0.15 17.58 -24.91
CA ASN A 368 -0.88 18.56 -25.26
C ASN A 368 -2.27 17.93 -25.16
N GLN A 369 -3.02 18.27 -24.11
CA GLN A 369 -4.37 17.73 -23.86
C GLN A 369 -5.36 18.06 -24.99
N THR A 370 -5.22 19.22 -25.63
CA THR A 370 -6.06 19.62 -26.76
C THR A 370 -5.78 18.73 -27.97
N ARG A 371 -4.51 18.50 -28.32
CA ARG A 371 -4.12 17.63 -29.44
C ARG A 371 -4.47 16.16 -29.19
N ALA A 372 -4.32 15.69 -27.96
CA ALA A 372 -4.71 14.35 -27.53
C ALA A 372 -6.20 14.04 -27.75
N ALA A 373 -7.08 15.05 -27.69
CA ALA A 373 -8.51 14.88 -27.91
C ALA A 373 -8.87 14.60 -29.38
N TYR A 374 -8.07 15.11 -30.32
CA TYR A 374 -8.32 15.00 -31.77
C TYR A 374 -7.46 13.94 -32.46
N ASN A 375 -6.23 13.70 -32.01
CA ASN A 375 -5.33 12.73 -32.62
C ASN A 375 -5.55 11.32 -32.04
N ARG A 376 -6.43 10.54 -32.68
CA ARG A 376 -6.71 9.14 -32.33
C ARG A 376 -5.80 8.14 -33.07
N SER A 377 -4.84 8.61 -33.87
CA SER A 377 -3.97 7.73 -34.64
C SER A 377 -3.06 6.92 -33.73
N THR A 378 -2.94 5.62 -34.00
CA THR A 378 -1.97 4.73 -33.34
C THR A 378 -0.67 4.62 -34.13
N TYR A 379 -0.57 5.29 -35.29
CA TYR A 379 0.61 5.26 -36.18
C TYR A 379 1.14 3.85 -36.46
N LEU A 380 0.26 2.84 -36.53
CA LEU A 380 0.69 1.44 -36.50
C LEU A 380 1.64 1.10 -37.65
N ALA A 381 1.33 1.52 -38.87
CA ALA A 381 2.17 1.28 -40.05
C ALA A 381 3.56 1.91 -39.89
N GLN A 382 3.63 3.18 -39.46
CA GLN A 382 4.91 3.85 -39.21
C GLN A 382 5.68 3.21 -38.05
N ARG A 383 4.97 2.72 -37.02
CA ARG A 383 5.62 2.00 -35.92
C ARG A 383 6.17 0.65 -36.37
N VAL A 384 5.55 -0.05 -37.31
CA VAL A 384 6.13 -1.28 -37.90
C VAL A 384 7.48 -0.95 -38.54
N GLU A 385 7.54 0.10 -39.36
CA GLU A 385 8.79 0.56 -40.00
C GLU A 385 9.87 0.90 -38.96
N VAL A 386 9.53 1.72 -37.96
CA VAL A 386 10.46 2.13 -36.88
C VAL A 386 10.97 0.93 -36.08
N MET A 387 10.09 -0.02 -35.74
CA MET A 387 10.48 -1.19 -34.95
C MET A 387 11.31 -2.18 -35.75
N ASN A 388 11.07 -2.33 -37.05
CA ASN A 388 11.91 -3.12 -37.95
C ASN A 388 13.32 -2.52 -38.05
N TRP A 389 13.40 -1.22 -38.34
CA TRP A 389 14.68 -0.50 -38.35
C TRP A 389 15.43 -0.66 -37.02
N TRP A 390 14.74 -0.51 -35.88
CA TRP A 390 15.36 -0.69 -34.57
C TRP A 390 15.88 -2.12 -34.35
N GLY A 391 15.14 -3.13 -34.80
CA GLY A 391 15.58 -4.51 -34.80
C GLY A 391 16.87 -4.72 -35.61
N GLU A 392 16.95 -4.10 -36.79
CA GLU A 392 18.13 -4.14 -37.65
C GLU A 392 19.35 -3.48 -36.98
N GLN A 393 19.19 -2.30 -36.37
CA GLN A 393 20.28 -1.63 -35.64
C GLN A 393 20.87 -2.50 -34.53
N ILE A 394 20.02 -3.24 -33.80
CA ILE A 394 20.46 -4.19 -32.78
C ILE A 394 21.18 -5.39 -33.40
N SER A 395 20.68 -5.92 -34.53
CA SER A 395 21.33 -7.01 -35.26
C SER A 395 22.67 -6.62 -35.87
N GLU A 396 22.80 -5.44 -36.45
CA GLU A 396 24.05 -4.93 -37.03
C GLU A 396 25.11 -4.68 -35.94
N SER A 397 24.67 -4.10 -34.82
CA SER A 397 25.50 -3.93 -33.62
C SER A 397 26.04 -5.27 -33.11
N TYR A 398 25.31 -6.37 -33.30
CA TYR A 398 25.78 -7.72 -32.99
C TYR A 398 26.78 -8.24 -34.03
N ARG A 399 26.52 -8.07 -35.33
CA ARG A 399 27.40 -8.56 -36.41
C ARG A 399 28.78 -7.91 -36.40
N SER A 400 28.84 -6.60 -36.18
CA SER A 400 30.10 -5.85 -36.06
C SER A 400 31.02 -6.35 -34.94
N VAL A 401 30.45 -7.00 -33.92
CA VAL A 401 31.17 -7.54 -32.75
C VAL A 401 31.69 -8.96 -32.98
N VAL A 402 30.98 -9.78 -33.77
CA VAL A 402 31.30 -11.20 -33.99
C VAL A 402 32.17 -11.41 -35.23
N GLY A 403 32.41 -10.38 -36.04
CA GLY A 403 33.30 -10.45 -37.21
C GLY A 403 32.75 -11.31 -38.35
N VAL A 404 31.43 -11.53 -38.38
CA VAL A 404 30.77 -12.27 -39.46
C VAL A 404 30.25 -11.27 -40.48
N SER A 405 31.06 -11.01 -41.51
CA SER A 405 30.59 -10.47 -42.79
C SER A 405 30.02 -11.61 -43.62
N VAL A 406 28.93 -11.36 -44.35
CA VAL A 406 28.34 -12.32 -45.32
C VAL A 406 29.29 -12.52 -46.48
#